data_AF-A0A0C3NS35-F1
#
_entry.id   AF-A0A0C3NS35-F1
#
_cell.length_a   1.000
_cell.length_b   1.000
_cell.length_c   1.000
_cell.angle_alpha   90.00
_cell.angle_beta   90.00
_cell.angle_gamma   90.00
#
_symmetry.space_group_name_H-M   'P 1'
#
loop_
_entity.id
_entity.type
_entity.pdbx_description
1 polymer ?
#
loop_
_entity_poly.entity_id
_entity_poly.type
_entity_poly.pdbx_seq_one_letter_code
_entity_poly.pdbx_strand_id
1 'polypeptide(L)'
;MCINSCTTFVSPYAHLDICLKVGYNTCKNITSGGVKHPHTIFHTIPIGPQLQALWQHPNTANKMHYCKERTQQVFDKLLANDGFINAFDDIFCGSAYIHGICDGTITPDDTLLMISINGAQLFESRESDC
;
A
#
# COMPACT_ATOMS: atom_id res chain seq x y z
N MET A 1 14.97 11.81 -6.93
CA MET A 1 13.69 12.03 -7.67
C MET A 1 13.67 13.46 -8.17
N CYS A 2 13.01 13.74 -9.29
CA CYS A 2 12.82 15.12 -9.72
C CYS A 2 12.00 15.90 -8.69
N ILE A 3 12.31 17.18 -8.49
CA ILE A 3 11.47 18.07 -7.68
C ILE A 3 10.10 18.19 -8.35
N ASN A 4 9.02 18.10 -7.58
CA ASN A 4 7.62 18.19 -8.03
C ASN A 4 7.20 17.14 -9.09
N SER A 5 7.84 15.97 -9.12
CA SER A 5 7.47 14.88 -10.02
C SER A 5 7.77 13.53 -9.38
N CYS A 6 7.02 12.49 -9.78
CA CYS A 6 7.28 11.10 -9.42
C CYS A 6 8.35 10.43 -10.30
N THR A 7 9.06 11.19 -11.15
CA THR A 7 10.14 10.66 -11.99
C THR A 7 11.38 10.34 -11.14
N THR A 8 11.73 9.07 -11.10
CA THR A 8 12.87 8.53 -10.37
C THR A 8 14.04 8.20 -11.30
N PHE A 9 15.25 8.26 -10.74
CA PHE A 9 16.50 7.97 -11.44
C PHE A 9 17.03 6.63 -10.96
N VAL A 10 16.28 5.58 -11.27
CA VAL A 10 16.62 4.20 -10.90
C VAL A 10 16.78 3.35 -12.15
N SER A 11 17.64 2.34 -12.04
CA SER A 11 17.91 1.34 -13.10
C SER A 11 18.27 1.99 -14.46
N PRO A 12 17.51 1.95 -15.58
CA PRO A 12 18.00 2.50 -16.85
C PRO A 12 18.28 4.00 -16.79
N TYR A 13 17.62 4.71 -15.88
CA TYR A 13 17.72 6.16 -15.72
C TYR A 13 18.73 6.56 -14.64
N ALA A 14 19.47 5.61 -14.06
CA ALA A 14 20.42 5.87 -12.97
C ALA A 14 21.58 6.80 -13.37
N HIS A 15 21.90 6.87 -14.67
CA HIS A 15 22.97 7.71 -15.20
C HIS A 15 22.54 9.17 -15.44
N LEU A 16 21.26 9.50 -15.27
CA LEU A 16 20.76 10.84 -15.54
C LEU A 16 20.89 11.74 -14.30
N ASP A 17 21.54 12.89 -14.51
CA ASP A 17 21.70 13.94 -13.50
C ASP A 17 20.70 15.10 -13.67
N ILE A 18 19.85 15.04 -14.70
CA ILE A 18 18.92 16.10 -15.08
C ILE A 18 17.52 15.51 -15.28
N CYS A 19 16.49 16.22 -14.79
CA CYS A 19 15.12 15.82 -15.00
C CYS A 19 14.65 16.00 -16.44
N LEU A 20 14.25 14.91 -17.10
CA LEU A 20 13.81 14.91 -18.50
C LEU A 20 12.57 15.79 -18.77
N LYS A 21 11.69 15.99 -17.78
CA LYS A 21 10.46 16.78 -17.94
C LYS A 21 10.62 18.26 -17.59
N VAL A 22 11.59 18.63 -16.76
CA VAL A 22 11.58 19.96 -16.10
C VAL A 22 12.95 20.64 -16.10
N GLY A 23 14.01 20.02 -16.65
CA GLY A 23 15.33 20.65 -16.79
C GLY A 23 16.06 20.97 -15.47
N TYR A 24 15.45 20.72 -14.31
CA TYR A 24 16.08 20.91 -13.00
C TYR A 24 17.12 19.82 -12.72
N ASN A 25 18.22 20.23 -12.07
CA ASN A 25 19.26 19.32 -11.57
C ASN A 25 18.71 18.42 -10.47
N THR A 26 19.15 17.16 -10.46
CA THR A 26 18.67 16.13 -9.52
C THR A 26 19.46 16.12 -8.21
N CYS A 27 20.60 16.82 -8.19
CA CYS A 27 21.50 16.92 -7.05
C CYS A 27 21.66 18.38 -6.59
N LYS A 28 21.80 18.55 -5.27
CA LYS A 28 22.25 19.83 -4.68
C LYS A 28 23.69 20.08 -5.12
N ASN A 29 24.07 21.35 -5.32
CA ASN A 29 25.38 21.77 -5.80
C ASN A 29 26.54 20.96 -5.19
N ILE A 30 27.52 20.64 -6.03
CA ILE A 30 28.75 19.97 -5.67
C ILE A 30 29.46 20.83 -4.62
N THR A 31 29.46 20.40 -3.36
CA THR A 31 30.39 20.93 -2.35
C THR A 31 31.81 20.56 -2.76
N SER A 32 32.81 21.29 -2.27
CA SER A 32 34.22 21.36 -2.69
C SER A 32 35.05 20.05 -2.68
N GLY A 33 34.40 18.89 -2.79
CA GLY A 33 34.99 17.55 -2.90
C GLY A 33 34.29 16.62 -3.91
N GLY A 34 33.44 17.13 -4.82
CA GLY A 34 32.92 16.34 -5.95
C GLY A 34 31.75 15.40 -5.62
N VAL A 35 31.29 15.34 -4.38
CA VAL A 35 30.23 14.43 -3.96
C VAL A 35 28.85 15.01 -4.30
N LYS A 36 28.08 14.27 -5.09
CA LYS A 36 26.69 14.62 -5.45
C LYS A 36 25.73 14.18 -4.35
N HIS A 37 24.93 15.12 -3.84
CA HIS A 37 23.85 14.81 -2.89
C HIS A 37 22.48 14.90 -3.58
N PRO A 38 21.64 13.86 -3.53
CA PRO A 38 20.32 13.90 -4.17
C PRO A 38 19.43 14.96 -3.52
N HIS A 39 18.64 15.67 -4.32
CA HIS A 39 17.65 16.63 -3.81
C HIS A 39 16.52 15.97 -3.02
N THR A 40 16.12 14.77 -3.43
CA THR A 40 14.99 14.03 -2.85
C THR A 40 15.25 12.53 -2.93
N ILE A 41 15.08 11.85 -1.80
CA ILE A 41 15.14 10.39 -1.64
C ILE A 41 13.72 9.84 -1.70
N PHE A 42 13.54 8.71 -2.39
CA PHE A 42 12.26 8.02 -2.50
C PHE A 42 12.44 6.57 -2.09
N HIS A 43 11.48 6.02 -1.33
CA HIS A 43 11.48 4.63 -0.94
C HIS A 43 10.70 3.81 -1.96
N THR A 44 11.36 2.83 -2.57
CA THR A 44 10.68 1.87 -3.45
C THR A 44 10.25 0.67 -2.62
N ILE A 45 8.94 0.43 -2.53
CA ILE A 45 8.37 -0.76 -1.92
C ILE A 45 7.89 -1.67 -3.06
N PRO A 46 8.58 -2.79 -3.35
CA PRO A 46 8.24 -3.67 -4.47
C PRO A 46 7.03 -4.56 -4.13
N ILE A 47 5.86 -3.96 -3.90
CA ILE A 47 4.64 -4.65 -3.45
C ILE A 47 4.28 -5.80 -4.40
N GLY A 48 4.23 -5.56 -5.72
CA GLY A 48 3.83 -6.57 -6.70
C GLY A 48 4.66 -7.86 -6.62
N PRO A 49 6.00 -7.78 -6.71
CA PRO A 49 6.87 -8.95 -6.50
C PRO A 49 6.67 -9.66 -5.15
N GLN A 50 6.42 -8.91 -4.07
CA GLN A 50 6.15 -9.51 -2.76
C GLN A 50 4.83 -10.29 -2.77
N LEU A 51 3.76 -9.71 -3.33
CA LEU A 51 2.46 -10.40 -3.48
C LEU A 51 2.58 -11.65 -4.37
N GLN A 52 3.33 -11.57 -5.47
CA GLN A 52 3.59 -12.71 -6.34
C GLN A 52 4.30 -13.84 -5.59
N ALA A 53 5.32 -13.53 -4.78
CA ALA A 53 6.01 -14.53 -3.96
C ALA A 53 5.06 -15.20 -2.96
N LEU A 54 4.14 -14.45 -2.35
CA LEU A 54 3.12 -14.99 -1.43
C LEU A 54 2.16 -15.95 -2.15
N TRP A 55 1.76 -15.66 -3.38
CA TRP A 55 0.92 -16.57 -4.18
C TRP A 55 1.67 -17.78 -4.74
N GLN A 56 2.99 -17.71 -4.90
CA GLN A 56 3.78 -18.84 -5.43
C GLN A 56 3.96 -19.99 -4.43
N HIS A 57 4.05 -19.70 -3.13
CA HIS A 57 4.28 -20.74 -2.13
C HIS A 57 2.94 -21.30 -1.59
N PRO A 58 2.70 -22.63 -1.60
CA PRO A 58 1.39 -23.21 -1.28
C PRO A 58 0.81 -22.77 0.08
N ASN A 59 1.64 -22.75 1.12
CA ASN A 59 1.19 -22.37 2.46
C ASN A 59 0.75 -20.91 2.56
N THR A 60 1.42 -20.00 1.85
CA THR A 60 1.06 -18.57 1.87
C THR A 60 -0.08 -18.31 0.91
N ALA A 61 -0.15 -18.98 -0.24
CA ALA A 61 -1.29 -18.92 -1.14
C ALA A 61 -2.60 -19.33 -0.44
N ASN A 62 -2.55 -20.41 0.35
CA ASN A 62 -3.68 -20.82 1.19
C ASN A 62 -4.11 -19.70 2.17
N LYS A 63 -3.14 -19.01 2.79
CA LYS A 63 -3.45 -17.87 3.67
C LYS A 63 -3.97 -16.65 2.92
N MET A 64 -3.58 -16.45 1.66
CA MET A 64 -4.09 -15.34 0.84
C MET A 64 -5.59 -15.47 0.55
N HIS A 65 -6.17 -16.67 0.68
CA HIS A 65 -7.62 -16.87 0.63
C HIS A 65 -8.38 -16.36 1.86
N TYR A 66 -7.69 -15.89 2.91
CA TYR A 66 -8.32 -15.34 4.12
C TYR A 66 -9.34 -14.25 3.81
N CYS A 67 -9.05 -13.35 2.86
CA CYS A 67 -9.97 -12.31 2.43
C CYS A 67 -11.31 -12.90 1.96
N LYS A 68 -11.25 -13.89 1.07
CA LYS A 68 -12.42 -14.60 0.52
C LYS A 68 -13.20 -15.31 1.62
N GLU A 69 -12.51 -16.04 2.50
CA GLU A 69 -13.11 -16.76 3.61
C GLU A 69 -13.82 -15.81 4.59
N ARG A 70 -13.17 -14.71 4.98
CA ARG A 70 -13.75 -13.70 5.86
C ARG A 70 -14.92 -12.98 5.24
N THR A 71 -14.83 -12.66 3.95
CA THR A 71 -15.93 -12.04 3.21
C THR A 71 -17.17 -12.92 3.30
N GLN A 72 -17.04 -14.22 3.00
CA GLN A 72 -18.16 -15.14 3.11
C GLN A 72 -18.75 -15.14 4.53
N GLN A 73 -17.91 -15.23 5.57
CA GLN A 73 -18.36 -15.21 6.96
C GLN A 73 -19.08 -13.90 7.34
N VAL A 74 -18.64 -12.75 6.80
CA VAL A 74 -19.31 -11.46 7.02
C VAL A 74 -20.68 -11.45 6.36
N PHE A 75 -20.79 -11.91 5.11
CA PHE A 75 -22.08 -11.99 4.42
C PHE A 75 -23.03 -13.00 5.08
N ASP A 76 -22.54 -14.15 5.55
CA ASP A 76 -23.35 -15.12 6.29
C ASP A 76 -23.90 -14.51 7.60
N LYS A 77 -23.07 -13.75 8.33
CA LYS A 77 -23.50 -13.03 9.55
C LYS A 77 -24.53 -11.95 9.24
N LEU A 78 -24.32 -11.18 8.16
CA LEU A 78 -25.27 -10.15 7.72
C LEU A 78 -26.63 -10.77 7.39
N LEU A 79 -26.65 -11.89 6.66
CA LEU A 79 -27.88 -12.61 6.33
C LEU A 79 -28.58 -13.15 7.58
N ALA A 80 -27.84 -13.68 8.55
CA ALA A 80 -28.39 -14.22 9.78
C ALA A 80 -28.96 -13.15 10.73
N ASN A 81 -28.44 -11.92 10.67
CA ASN A 81 -28.76 -10.84 11.62
C ASN A 81 -29.49 -9.66 10.97
N ASP A 82 -30.26 -9.89 9.90
CA ASP A 82 -31.06 -8.83 9.22
C ASP A 82 -30.22 -7.60 8.78
N GLY A 83 -29.00 -7.85 8.30
CA GLY A 83 -28.06 -6.83 7.84
C GLY A 83 -27.21 -6.19 8.94
N PHE A 84 -27.30 -6.66 10.19
CA PHE A 84 -26.50 -6.12 11.30
C PHE A 84 -25.22 -6.91 11.60
N ILE A 85 -24.12 -6.19 11.75
CA ILE A 85 -22.84 -6.73 12.24
C ILE A 85 -22.68 -6.35 13.70
N ASN A 86 -22.62 -7.35 14.58
CA ASN A 86 -22.50 -7.14 16.03
C ASN A 86 -21.10 -6.68 16.48
N ALA A 87 -20.06 -6.99 15.70
CA ALA A 87 -18.68 -6.64 16.00
C ALA A 87 -17.86 -6.39 14.73
N PHE A 88 -17.14 -5.28 14.69
CA PHE A 88 -16.20 -4.93 13.62
C PHE A 88 -14.80 -5.43 14.00
N ASP A 89 -14.57 -6.73 13.84
CA ASP A 89 -13.34 -7.43 14.20
C ASP A 89 -12.26 -7.40 13.09
N ASP A 90 -12.65 -7.04 11.86
CA ASP A 90 -11.79 -7.06 10.69
C ASP A 90 -12.15 -5.91 9.74
N ILE A 91 -11.21 -5.52 8.87
CA ILE A 91 -11.40 -4.50 7.82
C ILE A 91 -12.53 -4.87 6.86
N PHE A 92 -12.78 -6.18 6.69
CA PHE A 92 -13.83 -6.71 5.82
C PHE A 92 -15.26 -6.45 6.34
N CYS A 93 -15.41 -6.02 7.59
CA CYS A 93 -16.70 -5.55 8.11
C CYS A 93 -17.00 -4.10 7.69
N GLY A 94 -16.03 -3.38 7.12
CA GLY A 94 -16.18 -1.98 6.72
C GLY A 94 -17.15 -1.78 5.57
N SER A 95 -17.99 -0.74 5.65
CA SER A 95 -19.00 -0.43 4.62
C SER A 95 -18.39 -0.19 3.24
N ALA A 96 -17.23 0.47 3.16
CA ALA A 96 -16.54 0.69 1.89
C ALA A 96 -16.13 -0.63 1.22
N TYR A 97 -15.68 -1.61 2.00
CA TYR A 97 -15.34 -2.93 1.50
C TYR A 97 -16.58 -3.69 1.03
N ILE A 98 -17.63 -3.74 1.86
CA ILE A 98 -18.88 -4.43 1.55
C ILE A 98 -19.53 -3.84 0.29
N HIS A 99 -19.58 -2.51 0.17
CA HIS A 99 -20.09 -1.85 -1.03
C HIS A 99 -19.28 -2.23 -2.28
N GLY A 100 -17.95 -2.26 -2.18
CA GLY A 100 -17.08 -2.67 -3.30
C GLY A 100 -17.28 -4.12 -3.74
N ILE A 101 -17.68 -5.02 -2.83
CA ILE A 101 -18.09 -6.38 -3.20
C ILE A 101 -19.46 -6.36 -3.89
N CYS A 102 -20.43 -5.64 -3.31
CA CYS A 102 -21.80 -5.57 -3.83
C CYS A 102 -21.89 -4.94 -5.23
N ASP A 103 -21.05 -3.94 -5.52
CA ASP A 103 -21.02 -3.27 -6.83
C ASP A 103 -20.07 -3.95 -7.85
N GLY A 104 -19.35 -4.99 -7.42
CA GLY A 104 -18.44 -5.77 -8.26
C GLY A 104 -17.08 -5.10 -8.52
N THR A 105 -16.77 -3.99 -7.86
CA THR A 105 -15.44 -3.35 -7.93
C THR A 105 -14.36 -4.23 -7.31
N ILE A 106 -14.75 -5.06 -6.33
CA ILE A 106 -13.90 -6.06 -5.68
C ILE A 106 -14.48 -7.43 -5.98
N THR A 107 -13.63 -8.33 -6.48
CA THR A 107 -13.96 -9.71 -6.78
C THR A 107 -13.28 -10.67 -5.81
N PRO A 108 -13.76 -11.93 -5.66
CA PRO A 108 -13.17 -12.91 -4.74
C PRO A 108 -11.71 -13.29 -5.04
N ASP A 109 -11.23 -13.01 -6.25
CA ASP A 109 -9.88 -13.34 -6.70
C ASP A 109 -8.93 -12.13 -6.63
N ASP A 110 -9.43 -10.95 -6.25
CA ASP A 110 -8.62 -9.76 -6.07
C ASP A 110 -7.76 -9.84 -4.80
N THR A 111 -6.54 -9.32 -4.90
CA THR A 111 -5.65 -9.13 -3.75
C THR A 111 -5.75 -7.69 -3.25
N LEU A 112 -6.15 -7.53 -2.00
CA LEU A 112 -6.29 -6.22 -1.36
C LEU A 112 -5.07 -5.89 -0.54
N LEU A 113 -4.58 -4.66 -0.68
CA LEU A 113 -3.49 -4.11 0.12
C LEU A 113 -3.98 -2.91 0.91
N MET A 114 -3.98 -3.03 2.24
CA MET A 114 -4.11 -1.89 3.13
C MET A 114 -2.71 -1.39 3.49
N ILE A 115 -2.40 -0.13 3.16
CA ILE A 115 -1.11 0.49 3.49
C ILE A 115 -1.33 1.88 4.09
N SER A 116 -0.66 2.14 5.21
CA SER A 116 -0.55 3.47 5.81
C SER A 116 0.89 3.95 5.64
N ILE A 117 1.06 5.08 4.98
CA ILE A 117 2.35 5.74 4.77
C ILE A 117 2.27 7.04 5.57
N ASN A 118 3.28 7.30 6.40
CA ASN A 118 3.40 8.44 7.35
C ASN A 118 2.99 8.18 8.81
N GLY A 119 2.74 6.92 9.20
CA GLY A 119 2.69 6.52 10.62
C GLY A 119 1.53 7.12 11.43
N ALA A 120 0.55 7.74 10.79
CA ALA A 120 -0.69 8.12 11.44
C ALA A 120 -1.47 6.82 11.72
N GLN A 121 -1.45 6.40 12.99
CA GLN A 121 -2.17 5.23 13.48
C GLN A 121 -3.12 5.70 14.58
N LEU A 122 -4.38 5.27 14.49
CA LEU A 122 -5.35 5.43 15.57
C LEU A 122 -5.04 4.37 16.63
N PHE A 123 -4.70 4.81 17.83
CA PHE A 123 -4.57 3.96 19.00
C PHE A 123 -5.90 4.02 19.77
N GLU A 124 -6.41 2.86 20.18
CA GLU A 124 -7.63 2.75 20.99
C GLU A 124 -7.46 3.48 22.34
N SER A 125 -6.28 3.35 22.93
CA SER A 125 -5.79 4.23 23.98
C SER A 125 -4.28 4.43 23.80
N ARG A 126 -3.84 5.69 23.81
CA ARG A 126 -2.43 6.02 23.97
C ARG A 126 -2.37 6.93 25.18
N GLU A 127 -1.80 6.43 26.29
CA GLU A 127 -1.47 7.32 27.40
C GLU A 127 -0.55 8.41 26.84
N SER A 128 -0.89 9.66 27.14
CA SER A 128 -0.06 10.80 26.73
C SER A 128 1.30 10.68 27.39
N ASP A 129 2.37 10.74 26.61
CA ASP A 129 3.74 10.91 27.11
C ASP A 129 3.86 12.33 27.69
N CYS A 130 3.30 12.56 28.90
CA CYS A 130 3.44 13.78 29.70
C CYS A 130 4.28 13.47 30.95
#